data_AF-A0A950EH29-F1
#
_entry.id   AF-A0A950EH29-F1
#
_cell.length_a   1.000
_cell.length_b   1.000
_cell.length_c   1.000
_cell.angle_alpha   90.00
_cell.angle_beta   90.00
_cell.angle_gamma   90.00
#
_symmetry.space_group_name_H-M   'P 1'
#
loop_
_entity.id
_entity.type
_entity.pdbx_description
1 polymer ?
#
loop_
_entity_poly.entity_id
_entity_poly.type
_entity_poly.pdbx_seq_one_letter_code
_entity_poly.pdbx_strand_id
1 'polypeptide(L)'
;MNPELIRSSSAILIAGLFLATGCENLSPEANGALFGTGAGILAGSAARAAGASTGEAAAIGLATGAVVGVTVYIIAKYQATERQRRYAEERARLAYQNAPPARKAVYKKTRYIAVDTVREKDAQGAKSVMIYDTQTDQVVGNNVYDVKQAPKEGTVSKFDTYSAEYVGNGA
;
A
#
# COMPACT_ATOMS: atom_id res chain seq x y z
N MET A 1 -20.74 49.29 -34.86
CA MET A 1 -21.84 48.55 -34.20
C MET A 1 -21.82 47.12 -34.73
N ASN A 2 -21.56 46.17 -33.83
CA ASN A 2 -21.52 44.69 -33.92
C ASN A 2 -20.79 43.97 -35.08
N PRO A 3 -19.66 43.30 -34.78
CA PRO A 3 -19.25 42.07 -35.43
C PRO A 3 -19.60 40.85 -34.55
N GLU A 4 -20.36 39.90 -35.08
CA GLU A 4 -20.54 38.56 -34.51
C GLU A 4 -20.14 37.51 -35.56
N LEU A 5 -19.34 36.55 -35.08
CA LEU A 5 -19.22 35.17 -35.56
C LEU A 5 -18.71 34.90 -36.99
N ILE A 6 -17.51 34.31 -37.10
CA ILE A 6 -17.33 32.84 -37.16
C ILE A 6 -15.85 32.51 -37.03
N ARG A 7 -15.57 31.63 -36.05
CA ARG A 7 -14.29 31.04 -35.67
C ARG A 7 -14.16 29.70 -36.39
N SER A 8 -13.13 29.51 -37.22
CA SER A 8 -12.66 28.17 -37.62
C SER A 8 -11.13 28.11 -37.56
N SER A 9 -10.60 27.89 -36.36
CA SER A 9 -9.20 27.48 -36.20
C SER A 9 -9.15 25.96 -36.14
N SER A 10 -8.80 25.35 -37.26
CA SER A 10 -8.39 23.96 -37.35
C SER A 10 -7.06 23.78 -36.61
N ALA A 11 -7.08 23.10 -35.47
CA ALA A 11 -5.88 22.59 -34.81
C ALA A 11 -5.91 21.06 -34.86
N ILE A 12 -4.89 20.55 -35.54
CA ILE A 12 -4.65 19.16 -35.95
C ILE A 12 -4.58 18.24 -34.71
N LEU A 13 -5.47 17.25 -34.63
CA LEU A 13 -5.36 16.12 -33.71
C LEU A 13 -4.33 15.13 -34.27
N ILE A 14 -3.11 15.13 -33.72
CA ILE A 14 -2.16 14.04 -33.94
C ILE A 14 -2.51 12.93 -32.95
N ALA A 15 -3.33 11.98 -33.42
CA ALA A 15 -3.51 10.69 -32.78
C ALA A 15 -2.24 9.84 -33.04
N GLY A 16 -1.30 9.88 -32.09
CA GLY A 16 -0.18 8.95 -32.05
C GLY A 16 -0.61 7.61 -31.45
N LEU A 17 -0.96 6.66 -32.32
CA LEU A 17 -1.32 5.28 -32.00
C LEU A 17 -0.25 4.34 -32.58
N PHE A 18 0.69 3.86 -31.76
CA PHE A 18 1.64 2.76 -32.05
C PHE A 18 2.37 2.46 -30.72
N LEU A 19 2.53 1.26 -30.15
CA LEU A 19 2.25 -0.13 -30.51
C LEU A 19 2.10 -0.92 -29.19
N ALA A 20 0.96 -1.58 -29.02
CA ALA A 20 0.82 -2.65 -28.04
C ALA A 20 1.36 -3.95 -28.66
N THR A 21 2.66 -4.16 -28.60
CA THR A 21 3.30 -5.45 -28.91
C THR A 21 4.51 -5.62 -28.02
N GLY A 22 4.42 -6.51 -27.03
CA GLY A 22 5.55 -6.85 -26.16
C GLY A 22 5.16 -7.33 -24.76
N CYS A 23 4.09 -8.10 -24.62
CA CYS A 23 3.86 -8.92 -23.42
C CYS A 23 4.48 -10.31 -23.62
N GLU A 24 5.79 -10.39 -23.89
CA GLU A 24 6.46 -11.69 -23.95
C GLU A 24 7.80 -11.63 -23.22
N ASN A 25 7.94 -12.50 -22.22
CA ASN A 25 9.14 -12.78 -21.42
C ASN A 25 9.72 -11.64 -20.59
N LEU A 26 9.12 -11.40 -19.42
CA LEU A 26 9.87 -10.89 -18.28
C LEU A 26 10.23 -12.08 -17.38
N SER A 27 11.53 -12.32 -17.22
CA SER A 27 12.04 -13.31 -16.28
C SER A 27 11.55 -13.00 -14.85
N PRO A 28 11.43 -14.00 -13.96
CA PRO A 28 11.03 -13.78 -12.57
C PRO A 28 11.86 -12.71 -11.84
N GLU A 29 13.11 -12.50 -12.26
CA GLU A 29 14.03 -11.48 -11.72
C GLU A 29 13.76 -10.07 -12.25
N ALA A 30 13.28 -9.90 -13.48
CA ALA A 30 12.83 -8.60 -13.99
C ALA A 30 11.55 -8.13 -13.30
N ASN A 31 10.70 -9.06 -12.87
CA ASN A 31 9.60 -8.76 -11.96
C ASN A 31 10.10 -8.41 -10.55
N GLY A 32 11.23 -8.94 -10.08
CA GLY A 32 11.85 -8.49 -8.83
C GLY A 32 12.23 -7.01 -8.82
N ALA A 33 12.60 -6.42 -9.98
CA ALA A 33 12.93 -5.00 -10.08
C ALA A 33 11.70 -4.11 -10.32
N LEU A 34 10.75 -4.54 -11.16
CA LEU A 34 9.51 -3.79 -11.41
C LEU A 34 8.50 -3.91 -10.25
N PHE A 35 8.46 -5.04 -9.56
CA PHE A 35 7.62 -5.31 -8.39
C PHE A 35 8.35 -5.10 -7.06
N GLY A 36 9.69 -5.03 -7.07
CA GLY A 36 10.49 -4.58 -5.92
C GLY A 36 10.60 -3.06 -5.79
N THR A 37 10.11 -2.29 -6.77
CA THR A 37 10.05 -0.82 -6.69
C THR A 37 8.73 -0.15 -7.10
N GLY A 38 7.74 -0.88 -7.66
CA GLY A 38 6.75 -0.20 -8.52
C GLY A 38 5.25 -0.33 -8.26
N ALA A 39 4.74 -1.27 -7.44
CA ALA A 39 3.29 -1.53 -7.46
C ALA A 39 2.41 -0.51 -6.70
N GLY A 40 2.99 0.39 -5.90
CA GLY A 40 2.27 1.50 -5.23
C GLY A 40 2.46 2.88 -5.88
N ILE A 41 3.28 2.99 -6.94
CA ILE A 41 3.70 4.28 -7.51
C ILE A 41 3.04 4.58 -8.87
N LEU A 42 2.43 3.61 -9.55
CA LEU A 42 1.98 3.83 -10.94
C LEU A 42 0.83 4.84 -11.09
N ALA A 43 -0.05 4.99 -10.09
CA ALA A 43 -1.05 6.06 -10.12
C ALA A 43 -0.56 7.38 -9.49
N GLY A 44 0.37 7.30 -8.53
CA GLY A 44 0.99 8.47 -7.92
C GLY A 44 1.95 9.20 -8.84
N SER A 45 2.67 8.49 -9.71
CA SER A 45 3.58 9.09 -10.69
C SER A 45 2.84 9.92 -11.73
N ALA A 46 1.66 9.48 -12.19
CA ALA A 46 0.79 10.27 -13.05
C ALA A 46 0.30 11.54 -12.34
N ALA A 47 -0.09 11.44 -11.07
CA ALA A 47 -0.49 12.60 -10.27
C ALA A 47 0.68 13.57 -10.03
N ARG A 48 1.89 13.06 -9.75
CA ARG A 48 3.10 13.87 -9.60
C ARG A 48 3.49 14.56 -10.91
N ALA A 49 3.34 13.86 -12.04
CA ALA A 49 3.51 14.43 -13.37
C ALA A 49 2.44 15.49 -13.69
N ALA A 50 1.25 15.38 -13.10
CA ALA A 50 0.18 16.37 -13.14
C ALA A 50 0.32 17.49 -12.08
N GLY A 51 1.45 17.57 -11.37
CA GLY A 51 1.75 18.65 -10.43
C GLY A 51 1.31 18.43 -8.97
N ALA A 52 0.82 17.24 -8.63
CA ALA A 52 0.52 16.91 -7.23
C ALA A 52 1.79 16.90 -6.39
N SER A 53 1.69 17.42 -5.16
CA SER A 53 2.79 17.34 -4.20
C SER A 53 3.16 15.88 -3.92
N THR A 54 4.38 15.64 -3.44
CA THR A 54 4.84 14.28 -3.10
C THR A 54 3.87 13.56 -2.15
N GLY A 55 3.25 14.29 -1.22
CA GLY A 55 2.26 13.76 -0.28
C GLY A 55 0.91 13.43 -0.93
N GLU A 56 0.42 14.27 -1.85
CA GLU A 56 -0.81 14.03 -2.59
C GLU A 56 -0.65 12.89 -3.60
N ALA A 57 0.47 12.87 -4.32
CA ALA A 57 0.82 11.80 -5.26
C ALA A 57 0.87 10.44 -4.56
N ALA A 58 1.48 10.36 -3.37
CA ALA A 58 1.47 9.15 -2.56
C ALA A 58 0.06 8.73 -2.13
N ALA A 59 -0.78 9.68 -1.72
CA ALA A 59 -2.16 9.40 -1.30
C ALA A 59 -3.06 8.94 -2.48
N ILE A 60 -2.89 9.54 -3.66
CA ILE A 60 -3.61 9.18 -4.88
C ILE A 60 -3.18 7.79 -5.38
N GLY A 61 -1.87 7.50 -5.30
CA GLY A 61 -1.30 6.18 -5.62
C GLY A 61 -1.87 5.04 -4.77
N LEU A 62 -2.27 5.34 -3.54
CA LEU A 62 -2.91 4.38 -2.62
C LEU A 62 -4.43 4.32 -2.76
N ALA A 63 -5.06 5.39 -3.29
CA ALA A 63 -6.52 5.52 -3.36
C ALA A 63 -7.14 4.95 -4.64
N THR A 64 -6.35 4.72 -5.70
CA THR A 64 -6.83 4.22 -6.98
C THR A 64 -6.70 2.69 -7.02
N GLY A 65 -7.84 2.05 -6.70
CA GLY A 65 -7.96 0.62 -6.49
C GLY A 65 -7.66 -0.22 -7.74
N ALA A 66 -6.52 -0.90 -7.71
CA ALA A 66 -6.37 -2.29 -8.12
C ALA A 66 -5.29 -2.88 -7.21
N VAL A 67 -5.69 -3.45 -6.07
CA VAL A 67 -4.75 -4.08 -5.13
C VAL A 67 -4.30 -5.40 -5.75
N VAL A 68 -3.33 -5.35 -6.67
CA VAL A 68 -2.46 -6.50 -6.94
C VAL A 68 -1.55 -6.62 -5.71
N GLY A 69 -2.10 -7.15 -4.63
CA GLY A 69 -1.42 -7.22 -3.35
C GLY A 69 -0.27 -8.20 -3.42
N VAL A 70 0.91 -7.78 -2.96
CA VAL A 70 2.00 -8.72 -2.70
C VAL A 70 1.51 -9.70 -1.64
N THR A 71 1.53 -11.00 -1.95
CA THR A 71 1.22 -12.02 -0.94
C THR A 71 2.43 -12.15 -0.02
N VAL A 72 2.22 -11.94 1.27
CA VAL A 72 3.31 -12.02 2.24
C VAL A 72 3.68 -13.48 2.46
N TYR A 73 4.97 -13.78 2.43
CA TYR A 73 5.45 -15.13 2.75
C TYR A 73 5.43 -15.33 4.27
N ILE A 74 4.33 -15.91 4.76
CA ILE A 74 4.13 -16.28 6.16
C ILE A 74 4.83 -17.62 6.41
N ILE A 75 5.81 -17.64 7.31
CA ILE A 75 6.54 -18.85 7.70
C ILE A 75 5.79 -19.58 8.81
N ALA A 76 5.22 -18.83 9.75
CA ALA A 76 4.45 -19.40 10.85
C ALA A 76 3.24 -18.52 11.19
N LYS A 77 2.17 -19.19 11.61
CA LYS A 77 0.96 -18.57 12.15
C LYS A 77 0.65 -19.24 13.48
N TYR A 78 0.50 -18.46 14.54
CA TYR A 78 0.25 -18.97 15.88
C TYR A 78 -0.55 -17.98 16.72
N GLN A 79 -1.03 -18.43 17.88
CA GLN A 79 -1.80 -17.57 18.78
C GLN A 79 -0.91 -16.52 19.43
N ALA A 80 -1.38 -15.28 19.44
CA ALA A 80 -0.68 -14.17 20.03
C ALA A 80 -0.60 -14.30 21.55
N THR A 81 0.55 -13.93 22.12
CA THR A 81 0.63 -13.66 23.55
C THR A 81 -0.07 -12.34 23.87
N GLU A 82 -0.53 -12.18 25.12
CA GLU A 82 -1.11 -10.92 25.60
C GLU A 82 -0.15 -9.74 25.41
N ARG A 83 1.16 -10.00 25.61
CA ARG A 83 2.22 -9.02 25.35
C ARG A 83 2.24 -8.61 23.89
N GLN A 84 2.23 -9.56 22.97
CA GLN A 84 2.22 -9.27 21.54
C GLN A 84 1.00 -8.46 21.12
N ARG A 85 -0.18 -8.83 21.63
CA ARG A 85 -1.41 -8.09 21.36
C ARG A 85 -1.30 -6.63 21.80
N ARG A 86 -0.84 -6.39 23.03
CA ARG A 86 -0.66 -5.02 23.57
C ARG A 86 0.28 -4.18 22.73
N TYR A 87 1.45 -4.72 22.35
CA TYR A 87 2.40 -3.99 21.51
C TYR A 87 1.85 -3.70 20.11
N ALA A 88 1.08 -4.63 19.54
CA ALA A 88 0.46 -4.42 18.23
C ALA A 88 -0.59 -3.30 18.28
N GLU A 89 -1.46 -3.29 19.30
CA GLU A 89 -2.46 -2.24 19.50
C GLU A 89 -1.80 -0.87 19.76
N GLU A 90 -0.77 -0.83 20.61
CA GLU A 90 -0.02 0.39 20.89
C GLU A 90 0.63 0.96 19.61
N ARG A 91 1.31 0.10 18.84
CA ARG A 91 1.97 0.52 17.60
C ARG A 91 0.97 0.91 16.51
N ALA A 92 -0.19 0.27 16.44
CA ALA A 92 -1.27 0.70 15.55
C ALA A 92 -1.74 2.12 15.87
N ARG A 93 -1.93 2.41 17.17
CA ARG A 93 -2.30 3.75 17.63
C ARG A 93 -1.22 4.78 17.31
N LEU A 94 0.06 4.45 17.55
CA LEU A 94 1.17 5.32 17.19
C LEU A 94 1.23 5.59 15.68
N ALA A 95 1.06 4.55 14.85
CA ALA A 95 1.01 4.68 13.40
C ALA A 95 -0.08 5.66 12.96
N TYR A 96 -1.27 5.62 13.59
CA TYR A 96 -2.33 6.57 13.30
C TYR A 96 -2.01 7.97 13.83
N GLN A 97 -1.48 8.10 15.05
CA GLN A 97 -1.16 9.41 15.66
C GLN A 97 -0.09 10.17 14.86
N ASN A 98 0.99 9.47 14.48
CA ASN A 98 2.14 10.01 13.78
C ASN A 98 1.92 10.19 12.28
N ALA A 99 0.87 9.57 11.71
CA ALA A 99 0.58 9.71 10.29
C ALA A 99 0.24 11.16 9.90
N PRO A 100 0.79 11.66 8.78
CA PRO A 100 0.37 12.94 8.22
C PRO A 100 -1.11 12.90 7.78
N PRO A 101 -1.80 14.05 7.65
CA PRO A 101 -3.23 14.10 7.34
C PRO A 101 -3.64 13.27 6.12
N ALA A 102 -2.84 13.29 5.06
CA ALA A 102 -3.07 12.51 3.85
C ALA A 102 -3.08 10.99 4.13
N ARG A 103 -2.20 10.50 5.02
CA ARG A 103 -2.11 9.08 5.41
C ARG A 103 -3.24 8.66 6.34
N LYS A 104 -3.66 9.53 7.27
CA LYS A 104 -4.86 9.31 8.09
C LYS A 104 -6.11 9.11 7.24
N ALA A 105 -6.24 9.85 6.13
CA ALA A 105 -7.35 9.68 5.19
C ALA A 105 -7.31 8.32 4.48
N VAL A 106 -6.12 7.78 4.19
CA VAL A 106 -5.95 6.44 3.63
C VAL A 106 -6.33 5.36 4.65
N TYR A 107 -5.87 5.46 5.90
CA TYR A 107 -6.24 4.49 6.95
C TYR A 107 -7.75 4.44 7.26
N LYS A 108 -8.48 5.55 7.04
CA LYS A 108 -9.94 5.55 7.12
C LYS A 108 -10.62 4.79 5.98
N LYS A 109 -9.96 4.67 4.82
CA LYS A 109 -10.43 3.92 3.65
C LYS A 109 -9.97 2.47 3.69
N THR A 110 -8.77 2.20 4.19
CA THR A 110 -8.21 0.86 4.37
C THR A 110 -8.58 0.35 5.75
N ARG A 111 -9.56 -0.57 5.82
CA ARG A 111 -10.05 -1.13 7.09
C ARG A 111 -8.96 -1.84 7.92
N TYR A 112 -8.00 -2.47 7.26
CA TYR A 112 -6.99 -3.29 7.93
C TYR A 112 -5.58 -2.75 7.70
N ILE A 113 -4.81 -2.65 8.78
CA ILE A 113 -3.38 -2.39 8.74
C ILE A 113 -2.62 -3.56 9.38
N ALA A 114 -1.41 -3.81 8.89
CA ALA A 114 -0.52 -4.83 9.41
C ALA A 114 0.62 -4.14 10.19
N VAL A 115 0.68 -4.43 11.48
CA VAL A 115 1.58 -3.80 12.45
C VAL A 115 2.57 -4.82 13.01
N ASP A 116 3.82 -4.41 13.17
CA ASP A 116 4.83 -5.20 13.84
C ASP A 116 4.44 -5.36 15.31
N THR A 117 4.51 -6.58 15.83
CA THR A 117 4.48 -6.85 17.27
C THR A 117 5.89 -7.14 17.81
N VAL A 118 6.00 -7.46 19.10
CA VAL A 118 7.24 -7.97 19.68
C VAL A 118 7.50 -9.39 19.20
N ARG A 119 8.78 -9.68 18.95
CA ARG A 119 9.24 -11.03 18.64
C ARG A 119 9.45 -11.80 19.92
N GLU A 120 8.90 -13.01 19.97
CA GLU A 120 9.17 -13.97 21.04
C GLU A 120 10.37 -14.83 20.67
N LYS A 121 10.89 -15.58 21.65
CA LYS A 121 12.11 -16.41 21.48
C LYS A 121 12.00 -17.47 20.37
N ASP A 122 10.78 -17.93 20.11
CA ASP A 122 10.40 -18.94 19.13
C ASP A 122 9.89 -18.33 17.83
N ALA A 123 9.90 -16.99 17.70
CA ALA A 123 9.50 -16.30 16.50
C ALA A 123 10.43 -16.61 15.33
N GLN A 124 9.83 -17.07 14.23
CA GLN A 124 10.50 -17.39 12.98
C GLN A 124 10.53 -16.18 12.05
N GLY A 125 11.37 -16.25 11.01
CA GLY A 125 11.41 -15.19 10.00
C GLY A 125 12.04 -13.87 10.45
N ALA A 126 11.69 -12.79 9.76
CA ALA A 126 12.24 -11.46 9.95
C ALA A 126 11.39 -10.58 10.88
N LYS A 127 10.06 -10.70 10.81
CA LYS A 127 9.12 -9.91 11.62
C LYS A 127 7.94 -10.75 12.09
N SER A 128 7.40 -10.39 13.25
CA SER A 128 6.14 -10.89 13.77
C SER A 128 5.11 -9.79 13.61
N VAL A 129 4.01 -10.08 12.91
CA VAL A 129 3.03 -9.09 12.46
C VAL A 129 1.64 -9.48 12.94
N MET A 130 0.83 -8.49 13.31
CA MET A 130 -0.59 -8.68 13.59
C MET A 130 -1.42 -7.73 12.73
N ILE A 131 -2.67 -8.13 12.48
CA ILE A 131 -3.62 -7.32 11.71
C ILE A 131 -4.47 -6.52 12.69
N TYR A 132 -4.60 -5.23 12.44
CA TYR A 132 -5.39 -4.29 13.22
C TYR A 132 -6.55 -3.76 12.38
N ASP A 133 -7.75 -3.76 12.95
CA ASP A 133 -8.95 -3.17 12.35
C ASP A 133 -9.09 -1.73 12.81
N THR A 134 -8.95 -0.81 11.87
CA THR A 134 -9.03 0.63 12.12
C THR A 134 -10.45 1.11 12.40
N GLN A 135 -11.49 0.30 12.10
CA GLN A 135 -12.88 0.64 12.38
C GLN A 135 -13.29 0.27 13.81
N THR A 136 -12.77 -0.84 14.33
CA THR A 136 -13.07 -1.30 15.69
C THR A 136 -12.01 -0.91 16.71
N ASP A 137 -10.90 -0.31 16.27
CA ASP A 137 -9.74 0.09 17.09
C ASP A 137 -9.13 -1.08 17.88
N GLN A 138 -9.02 -2.26 17.23
CA GLN A 138 -8.56 -3.49 17.86
C GLN A 138 -7.80 -4.40 16.90
N VAL A 139 -6.91 -5.24 17.45
CA VAL A 139 -6.30 -6.34 16.71
C VAL A 139 -7.36 -7.36 16.29
N VAL A 140 -7.30 -7.77 15.02
CA VAL A 140 -8.19 -8.76 14.41
C VAL A 140 -7.81 -10.16 14.85
N GLY A 141 -8.75 -10.85 15.50
CA GLY A 141 -8.54 -12.19 16.00
C GLY A 141 -7.42 -12.24 17.04
N ASN A 142 -6.69 -13.36 17.06
CA ASN A 142 -5.59 -13.59 18.00
C ASN A 142 -4.38 -14.26 17.32
N ASN A 143 -4.10 -13.93 16.06
CA ASN A 143 -3.01 -14.56 15.30
C ASN A 143 -1.84 -13.61 15.12
N VAL A 144 -0.64 -14.15 15.30
CA VAL A 144 0.63 -13.55 14.87
C VAL A 144 1.08 -14.25 13.61
N TYR A 145 1.54 -13.46 12.65
CA TYR A 145 2.12 -13.90 11.40
C TYR A 145 3.61 -13.61 11.42
N ASP A 146 4.41 -14.67 11.49
CA ASP A 146 5.85 -14.56 11.29
C ASP A 146 6.14 -14.57 9.80
N VAL A 147 6.76 -13.52 9.31
CA VAL A 147 6.97 -13.29 7.88
C VAL A 147 8.45 -13.41 7.54
N LYS A 148 8.77 -14.06 6.41
CA LYS A 148 10.15 -14.22 5.94
C LYS A 148 10.81 -12.87 5.66
N GLN A 149 10.05 -12.00 5.02
CA GLN A 149 10.44 -10.64 4.72
C GLN A 149 9.22 -9.75 4.95
N ALA A 150 9.43 -8.64 5.63
CA ALA A 150 8.39 -7.64 5.79
C ALA A 150 8.16 -6.90 4.48
N PRO A 151 6.89 -6.61 4.12
CA PRO A 151 6.60 -5.68 3.05
C PRO A 151 7.21 -4.30 3.32
N LYS A 152 7.33 -3.46 2.30
CA LYS A 152 7.66 -2.05 2.51
C LYS A 152 6.48 -1.34 3.15
N GLU A 153 6.74 -0.46 4.11
CA GLU A 153 5.69 0.37 4.72
C GLU A 153 4.92 1.16 3.65
N GLY A 154 3.60 1.23 3.82
CA GLY A 154 2.69 1.80 2.83
C GLY A 154 2.20 0.81 1.77
N THR A 155 2.71 -0.42 1.75
CA THR A 155 2.29 -1.44 0.78
C THR A 155 1.10 -2.24 1.30
N VAL A 156 0.03 -2.30 0.51
CA VAL A 156 -1.08 -3.21 0.78
C VAL A 156 -0.68 -4.63 0.38
N SER A 157 -0.66 -5.52 1.37
CA SER A 157 -0.23 -6.91 1.21
C SER A 157 -1.29 -7.87 1.74
N LYS A 158 -1.32 -9.09 1.20
CA LYS A 158 -2.25 -10.13 1.67
C LYS A 158 -1.59 -10.92 2.80
N PHE A 159 -2.18 -10.86 3.98
CA PHE A 159 -1.86 -11.65 5.16
C PHE A 159 -3.00 -12.63 5.40
N ASP A 160 -2.81 -13.89 4.99
CA ASP A 160 -3.85 -14.92 5.05
C ASP A 160 -5.13 -14.46 4.30
N THR A 161 -6.24 -14.24 5.01
CA THR A 161 -7.51 -13.76 4.44
C THR A 161 -7.63 -12.25 4.37
N TYR A 162 -6.70 -11.50 4.98
CA TYR A 162 -6.79 -10.04 5.12
C TYR A 162 -5.89 -9.34 4.09
N SER A 163 -6.46 -8.38 3.38
CA SER A 163 -5.68 -7.37 2.66
C SER A 163 -5.43 -6.20 3.60
N ALA A 164 -4.19 -6.06 4.04
CA ALA A 164 -3.81 -5.07 5.03
C ALA A 164 -2.61 -4.25 4.56
N GLU A 165 -2.64 -2.97 4.86
CA GLU A 165 -1.51 -2.09 4.59
C GLU A 165 -0.44 -2.27 5.65
N TYR A 166 0.78 -2.61 5.25
CA TYR A 166 1.87 -2.75 6.20
C TYR A 166 2.37 -1.38 6.67
N VAL A 167 2.40 -1.17 7.99
CA VAL A 167 2.77 0.10 8.62
C VAL A 167 3.95 -0.05 9.60
N GLY A 168 4.55 -1.24 9.67
CA GLY A 168 5.69 -1.50 10.53
C GLY A 168 5.40 -1.28 12.01
N ASN A 169 6.31 -0.63 12.70
CA ASN A 169 6.26 -0.38 14.15
C ASN A 169 5.53 0.92 14.55
N GLY A 170 4.97 1.66 13.59
CA GLY A 170 4.21 2.89 13.86
C GLY A 170 5.04 4.11 14.26
N ALA A 171 6.35 4.09 13.97
CA ALA A 171 7.29 5.18 14.23
C ALA A 171 7.62 5.96 12.95
#